data_AF-F0GF21-F1
#
_entry.id   AF-F0GF21-F1
#
_cell.length_a   1.000
_cell.length_b   1.000
_cell.length_c   1.000
_cell.angle_alpha   90.00
_cell.angle_beta   90.00
_cell.angle_gamma   90.00
#
_symmetry.space_group_name_H-M   'P 1'
#
loop_
_entity.id
_entity.type
_entity.pdbx_description
1 polymer ?
#
loop_
_entity_poly.entity_id
_entity_poly.type
_entity_poly.pdbx_seq_one_letter_code
_entity_poly.pdbx_strand_id
1 'polypeptide(L)'
;ALERLREEFAPLAEQFAMRWELHDAAVKPRVVIMVSKIGHCLNDLLFRYRTGQLPIEIAAIVSNHKDFYQLAASYNVPFHHFPLAAGASEAAKAAQEARVLEVIEENRADLVVLARYMQILSPNLCRQLAGRAINIHHSFLPSFKGAKPYYQAFD
;
A
#
# COMPACT_ATOMS: atom_id res chain seq x y z
N ALA A 1 17.37 -11.70 -21.79
CA ALA A 1 16.23 -12.61 -22.07
C ALA A 1 14.91 -11.85 -22.04
N LEU A 2 14.58 -11.17 -20.94
CA LEU A 2 13.35 -10.37 -20.82
C LEU A 2 13.25 -9.27 -21.89
N GLU A 3 14.30 -8.48 -22.10
CA GLU A 3 14.30 -7.40 -23.11
C GLU A 3 14.05 -7.92 -24.53
N ARG A 4 14.68 -9.03 -24.90
CA ARG A 4 14.43 -9.69 -26.18
C ARG A 4 12.97 -10.12 -26.32
N LEU A 5 12.37 -10.68 -25.26
CA LEU A 5 10.95 -11.06 -25.28
C LEU A 5 10.04 -9.83 -25.41
N ARG A 6 10.40 -8.70 -24.81
CA ARG A 6 9.67 -7.44 -25.00
C ARG A 6 9.73 -6.97 -26.45
N GLU A 7 10.93 -6.96 -27.04
CA GLU A 7 11.15 -6.57 -28.44
C GLU A 7 10.36 -7.47 -29.41
N GLU A 8 10.39 -8.78 -29.19
CA GLU A 8 9.68 -9.75 -30.04
C GLU A 8 8.15 -9.67 -29.87
N PHE A 9 7.64 -9.29 -28.69
CA PHE A 9 6.20 -9.16 -28.43
C PHE A 9 5.61 -7.82 -28.88
N ALA A 10 6.42 -6.76 -28.96
CA ALA A 10 5.97 -5.40 -29.25
C ALA A 10 5.14 -5.26 -30.54
N PRO A 11 5.51 -5.87 -31.69
CA PRO A 11 4.70 -5.76 -32.92
C PRO A 11 3.30 -6.36 -32.78
N LEU A 12 3.17 -7.45 -32.01
CA LEU A 12 1.88 -8.07 -31.73
C LEU A 12 1.03 -7.16 -30.84
N ALA A 13 1.63 -6.59 -29.79
CA ALA A 13 0.94 -5.66 -28.92
C ALA A 13 0.44 -4.42 -29.67
N GLU A 14 1.23 -3.89 -30.62
CA GLU A 14 0.85 -2.77 -31.47
C GLU A 14 -0.32 -3.13 -32.40
N GLN A 15 -0.24 -4.27 -33.09
CA GLN A 15 -1.30 -4.76 -33.99
C GLN A 15 -2.66 -4.85 -33.30
N PHE A 16 -2.69 -5.25 -32.02
CA PHE A 16 -3.91 -5.43 -31.25
C PHE A 16 -4.23 -4.27 -30.29
N ALA A 17 -3.48 -3.16 -30.35
CA ALA A 17 -3.62 -2.01 -29.46
C ALA A 17 -3.65 -2.42 -27.97
N MET A 18 -2.77 -3.34 -27.57
CA MET A 18 -2.72 -3.87 -26.21
C MET A 18 -2.08 -2.87 -25.24
N ARG A 19 -2.64 -2.75 -24.04
CA ARG A 19 -1.93 -2.22 -22.87
C ARG A 19 -1.35 -3.39 -22.10
N TRP A 20 -0.03 -3.50 -22.07
CA TRP A 20 0.65 -4.65 -21.47
C TRP A 20 1.87 -4.23 -20.66
N GLU A 21 2.22 -5.09 -19.72
CA GLU A 21 3.48 -5.08 -19.02
C GLU A 21 3.97 -6.51 -18.95
N LEU A 22 5.29 -6.68 -18.99
CA LEU A 22 5.94 -7.98 -18.84
C LEU A 22 6.91 -7.86 -17.68
N HIS A 23 6.89 -8.83 -16.79
CA HIS A 23 7.63 -8.80 -15.53
C HIS A 23 8.40 -10.11 -15.38
N ASP A 24 9.59 -10.04 -14.80
CA ASP A 24 10.31 -11.24 -14.38
C ASP A 24 9.68 -11.77 -13.09
N ALA A 25 9.14 -12.99 -13.14
CA ALA A 25 8.49 -13.61 -11.98
C ALA A 25 9.44 -13.87 -10.80
N ALA A 26 10.76 -13.86 -11.02
CA ALA A 26 11.75 -13.95 -9.96
C ALA A 26 11.94 -12.63 -9.20
N VAL A 27 11.57 -11.49 -9.80
CA VAL A 27 11.67 -10.17 -9.16
C VAL A 27 10.47 -9.98 -8.25
N LYS A 28 10.75 -9.83 -6.95
CA LYS A 28 9.72 -9.61 -5.94
C LYS A 28 9.26 -8.15 -5.97
N PRO A 29 7.94 -7.87 -6.00
CA PRO A 29 7.43 -6.52 -5.88
C PRO A 29 7.83 -5.87 -4.55
N ARG A 30 8.22 -4.60 -4.60
CA ARG A 30 8.56 -3.79 -3.44
C ARG A 30 7.31 -3.12 -2.89
N VAL A 31 7.01 -3.38 -1.63
CA VAL A 31 5.74 -3.02 -0.99
C VAL A 31 5.97 -2.05 0.16
N VAL A 32 5.20 -0.95 0.17
CA VAL A 32 5.06 -0.09 1.34
C VAL A 32 3.72 -0.38 2.00
N ILE A 33 3.74 -0.66 3.31
CA ILE A 33 2.53 -0.96 4.07
C ILE A 33 2.16 0.25 4.93
N MET A 34 0.94 0.76 4.77
CA MET A 34 0.37 1.82 5.59
C MET A 34 -0.58 1.24 6.63
N VAL A 35 -0.42 1.60 7.90
CA VAL A 35 -1.21 1.06 9.02
C VAL A 35 -1.58 2.17 10.02
N SER A 36 -2.75 2.07 10.66
CA SER A 36 -3.09 2.92 11.82
C SER A 36 -2.96 2.12 13.13
N LYS A 37 -3.97 2.08 14.00
CA LYS A 37 -3.91 1.35 15.28
C LYS A 37 -4.34 -0.11 15.21
N ILE A 38 -4.98 -0.52 14.11
CA ILE A 38 -5.56 -1.85 13.97
C ILE A 38 -4.59 -2.74 13.18
N GLY A 39 -3.93 -3.67 13.86
CA GLY A 39 -2.75 -4.37 13.33
C GLY A 39 -2.96 -5.76 12.71
N HIS A 40 -4.17 -6.32 12.71
CA HIS A 40 -4.34 -7.73 12.27
C HIS A 40 -3.88 -7.97 10.83
N CYS A 41 -4.19 -7.05 9.90
CA CYS A 41 -3.70 -7.16 8.52
C CYS A 41 -2.17 -7.04 8.44
N LEU A 42 -1.58 -6.12 9.22
CA LEU A 42 -0.12 -5.98 9.27
C LEU A 42 0.54 -7.26 9.80
N ASN A 43 0.01 -7.84 10.88
CA ASN A 43 0.52 -9.08 11.48
C ASN A 43 0.46 -10.24 10.47
N ASP A 44 -0.67 -10.42 9.78
CA ASP A 44 -0.83 -11.48 8.78
C ASP A 44 0.14 -11.31 7.60
N LEU A 45 0.26 -10.09 7.07
CA LEU A 45 1.20 -9.78 5.97
C LEU A 45 2.65 -10.04 6.38
N LEU A 46 3.07 -9.57 7.56
CA LEU A 46 4.43 -9.78 8.07
C LEU A 46 4.72 -11.26 8.32
N PHE A 47 3.76 -12.00 8.88
CA PHE A 47 3.89 -13.44 9.10
C PHE A 47 4.08 -14.19 7.78
N ARG A 48 3.21 -13.94 6.78
CA ARG A 48 3.31 -14.57 5.45
C ARG A 48 4.58 -14.19 4.71
N TYR A 49 5.05 -12.95 4.86
CA TYR A 49 6.33 -12.51 4.32
C TYR A 49 7.49 -13.30 4.93
N ARG A 50 7.55 -13.41 6.27
CA ARG A 50 8.62 -14.14 6.96
C ARG A 50 8.60 -15.65 6.68
N THR A 51 7.42 -16.25 6.50
CA THR A 51 7.29 -17.68 6.17
C THR A 51 7.47 -17.99 4.68
N GLY A 52 7.70 -16.97 3.85
CA GLY A 52 7.88 -17.13 2.40
C GLY A 52 6.58 -17.39 1.62
N GLN A 53 5.42 -17.33 2.28
CA GLN A 53 4.11 -17.48 1.64
C GLN A 53 3.70 -16.26 0.81
N LEU A 54 4.34 -15.11 1.04
CA LEU A 54 4.11 -13.88 0.28
C LEU A 54 5.44 -13.43 -0.36
N PRO A 55 5.66 -13.72 -1.66
CA PRO A 55 6.92 -13.44 -2.35
C PRO A 55 7.03 -11.95 -2.74
N ILE A 56 7.16 -11.09 -1.74
CA ILE A 56 7.33 -9.63 -1.89
C ILE A 56 8.61 -9.18 -1.17
N GLU A 57 8.96 -7.91 -1.33
CA GLU A 57 9.88 -7.20 -0.43
C GLU A 57 9.10 -6.12 0.32
N ILE A 58 9.04 -6.20 1.65
CA ILE A 58 8.43 -5.13 2.44
C ILE A 58 9.50 -4.05 2.67
N ALA A 59 9.43 -2.97 1.89
CA ALA A 59 10.44 -1.93 1.88
C ALA A 59 10.31 -0.96 3.06
N ALA A 60 9.08 -0.63 3.45
CA ALA A 60 8.81 0.22 4.60
C ALA A 60 7.40 0.02 5.16
N ILE A 61 7.24 0.35 6.44
CA ILE A 61 5.93 0.52 7.09
C ILE A 61 5.76 2.00 7.44
N VAL A 62 4.63 2.57 7.06
CA VAL A 62 4.25 3.95 7.40
C VAL A 62 3.04 3.92 8.31
N SER A 63 3.08 4.71 9.38
CA SER A 63 1.93 4.84 10.28
C SER A 63 1.77 6.27 10.79
N ASN A 64 0.52 6.64 11.05
CA ASN A 64 0.18 7.85 11.79
C ASN A 64 0.27 7.64 13.32
N HIS A 65 0.58 6.42 13.78
CA HIS A 65 0.79 6.09 15.19
C HIS A 65 2.09 5.28 15.41
N LYS A 66 2.49 5.08 16.67
CA LYS A 66 3.73 4.34 17.02
C LYS A 66 3.48 2.87 17.38
N ASP A 67 2.22 2.44 17.43
CA ASP A 67 1.76 1.17 17.99
C ASP A 67 2.54 -0.05 17.47
N PHE A 68 2.91 -0.05 16.18
CA PHE A 68 3.58 -1.18 15.53
C PHE A 68 5.08 -0.97 15.27
N TYR A 69 5.70 0.04 15.88
CA TYR A 69 7.14 0.29 15.72
C TYR A 69 7.98 -0.91 16.15
N GLN A 70 7.71 -1.47 17.34
CA GLN A 70 8.45 -2.63 17.86
C GLN A 70 8.22 -3.89 17.01
N LEU A 71 7.01 -4.05 16.47
CA LEU A 71 6.70 -5.14 15.56
C LEU A 71 7.52 -5.02 14.27
N ALA A 72 7.51 -3.86 13.62
CA ALA A 72 8.30 -3.62 12.41
C ALA A 72 9.80 -3.86 12.64
N ALA A 73 10.32 -3.37 13.78
CA ALA A 73 11.70 -3.60 14.19
C ALA A 73 12.02 -5.10 14.36
N SER A 74 11.12 -5.88 14.96
CA SER A 74 11.29 -7.33 15.09
C SER A 74 11.34 -8.08 13.74
N TYR A 75 10.84 -7.46 12.66
CA TYR A 75 10.93 -7.94 11.29
C TYR A 75 12.05 -7.28 10.47
N ASN A 76 12.85 -6.41 11.07
CA ASN A 76 13.89 -5.61 10.41
C ASN A 76 13.35 -4.77 9.24
N VAL A 77 12.12 -4.28 9.36
CA VAL A 77 11.47 -3.41 8.36
C VAL A 77 11.53 -1.96 8.83
N PRO A 78 12.00 -1.00 8.00
CA PRO A 78 11.95 0.42 8.32
C PRO A 78 10.54 0.90 8.69
N PHE A 79 10.42 1.68 9.77
CA PHE A 79 9.15 2.21 10.26
C PHE A 79 9.17 3.74 10.29
N HIS A 80 8.21 4.36 9.61
CA HIS A 80 8.06 5.80 9.51
C HIS A 80 6.80 6.25 10.27
N HIS A 81 6.99 7.04 11.33
CA HIS A 81 5.89 7.63 12.08
C HIS A 81 5.61 9.05 11.60
N PHE A 82 4.48 9.23 10.91
CA PHE A 82 4.02 10.54 10.41
C PHE A 82 2.68 10.90 11.06
N PRO A 83 2.70 11.50 12.27
CA PRO A 83 1.49 11.80 13.02
C PRO A 83 0.63 12.83 12.29
N LEU A 84 -0.69 12.68 12.45
CA LEU A 84 -1.67 13.66 12.00
C LEU A 84 -2.77 13.77 13.06
N ALA A 85 -3.00 14.99 13.53
CA ALA A 85 -4.03 15.25 14.55
C ALA A 85 -5.44 15.06 13.97
N ALA A 86 -6.40 14.68 14.82
CA ALA A 86 -7.81 14.70 14.43
C ALA A 86 -8.21 16.16 14.13
N GLY A 87 -8.88 16.39 12.99
CA GLY A 87 -9.24 17.74 12.54
C GLY A 87 -8.04 18.58 12.04
N ALA A 88 -6.90 17.96 11.71
CA ALA A 88 -5.78 18.67 11.11
C ALA A 88 -6.21 19.41 9.81
N SER A 89 -5.60 20.57 9.58
CA SER A 89 -5.85 21.36 8.37
C SER A 89 -5.48 20.60 7.11
N GLU A 90 -6.07 20.98 5.98
CA GLU A 90 -5.72 20.40 4.67
C GLU A 90 -4.24 20.58 4.35
N ALA A 91 -3.64 21.72 4.73
CA ALA A 91 -2.21 21.96 4.57
C ALA A 91 -1.34 20.98 5.38
N ALA A 92 -1.72 20.72 6.64
CA ALA A 92 -1.00 19.75 7.48
C ALA A 92 -1.13 18.32 6.93
N LYS A 93 -2.32 17.96 6.42
CA LYS A 93 -2.54 16.68 5.75
C LYS A 93 -1.71 16.56 4.47
N ALA A 94 -1.68 17.58 3.63
CA ALA A 94 -0.89 17.60 2.41
C ALA A 94 0.61 17.45 2.70
N ALA A 95 1.12 18.12 3.72
CA ALA A 95 2.51 17.97 4.16
C ALA A 95 2.81 16.56 4.69
N GLN A 96 1.87 15.94 5.41
CA GLN A 96 2.00 14.56 5.88
C GLN A 96 2.02 13.58 4.70
N GLU A 97 1.12 13.73 3.74
CA GLU A 97 1.02 12.87 2.56
C GLU A 97 2.24 13.04 1.63
N ALA A 98 2.84 14.22 1.54
CA ALA A 98 4.09 14.44 0.81
C ALA A 98 5.22 13.55 1.37
N ARG A 99 5.35 13.46 2.70
CA ARG A 99 6.34 12.56 3.34
C ARG A 99 6.04 11.09 3.11
N VAL A 100 4.76 10.72 3.00
CA VAL A 100 4.37 9.35 2.62
C VAL A 100 4.84 9.06 1.19
N LEU A 101 4.65 10.00 0.26
CA LEU A 101 5.10 9.87 -1.12
C LEU A 101 6.63 9.80 -1.24
N GLU A 102 7.37 10.61 -0.48
CA GLU A 102 8.84 10.53 -0.40
C GLU A 102 9.29 9.11 -0.03
N VAL A 103 8.70 8.51 1.01
CA VAL A 103 9.04 7.12 1.40
C VAL A 103 8.73 6.12 0.27
N ILE A 104 7.60 6.28 -0.43
CA ILE A 104 7.20 5.41 -1.53
C ILE A 104 8.19 5.51 -2.69
N GLU A 105 8.60 6.73 -3.05
CA GLU A 105 9.52 7.04 -4.15
C GLU A 105 10.95 6.59 -3.85
N GLU A 106 11.48 6.95 -2.68
CA GLU A 106 12.82 6.55 -2.22
C GLU A 106 12.98 5.03 -2.18
N ASN A 107 11.93 4.33 -1.77
CA ASN A 107 11.93 2.87 -1.73
C ASN A 107 11.59 2.22 -3.07
N ARG A 108 11.27 3.00 -4.11
CA ARG A 108 10.82 2.50 -5.43
C ARG A 108 9.71 1.46 -5.28
N ALA A 109 8.68 1.79 -4.51
CA ALA A 109 7.61 0.85 -4.23
C ALA A 109 6.75 0.60 -5.48
N ASP A 110 6.52 -0.67 -5.78
CA ASP A 110 5.62 -1.12 -6.85
C ASP A 110 4.17 -1.10 -6.39
N LEU A 111 3.95 -1.31 -5.08
CA LEU A 111 2.63 -1.40 -4.47
C LEU A 111 2.57 -0.74 -3.08
N VAL A 112 1.48 -0.04 -2.82
CA VAL A 112 1.09 0.43 -1.48
C VAL A 112 -0.07 -0.40 -0.94
N VAL A 113 0.08 -0.95 0.26
CA VAL A 113 -0.99 -1.68 0.95
C VAL A 113 -1.52 -0.86 2.10
N LEU A 114 -2.79 -0.45 2.04
CA LEU A 114 -3.49 0.23 3.13
C LEU A 114 -4.03 -0.82 4.11
N ALA A 115 -3.15 -1.38 4.93
CA ALA A 115 -3.45 -2.40 5.93
C ALA A 115 -4.21 -1.77 7.11
N ARG A 116 -5.51 -1.52 6.93
CA ARG A 116 -6.37 -0.81 7.90
C ARG A 116 -5.80 0.57 8.27
N TYR A 117 -5.28 1.30 7.27
CA TYR A 117 -4.98 2.72 7.39
C TYR A 117 -6.28 3.51 7.47
N MET A 118 -6.48 4.24 8.56
CA MET A 118 -7.78 4.86 8.90
C MET A 118 -7.90 6.31 8.44
N GLN A 119 -6.82 6.95 7.99
CA GLN A 119 -6.91 8.30 7.42
C GLN A 119 -7.45 8.20 5.99
N ILE A 120 -8.46 9.04 5.69
CA ILE A 120 -8.95 9.21 4.32
C ILE A 120 -7.81 9.81 3.50
N LEU A 121 -7.46 9.22 2.36
CA LEU A 121 -6.45 9.78 1.46
C LEU A 121 -7.01 11.02 0.75
N SER A 122 -6.19 12.04 0.52
CA SER A 122 -6.60 13.17 -0.32
C SER A 122 -6.82 12.73 -1.78
N PRO A 123 -7.60 13.48 -2.57
CA PRO A 123 -7.73 13.24 -3.99
C PRO A 123 -6.39 13.23 -4.74
N ASN A 124 -5.41 14.02 -4.27
CA ASN A 124 -4.07 14.04 -4.86
C ASN A 124 -3.35 12.71 -4.62
N LEU A 125 -3.28 12.26 -3.37
CA LEU A 125 -2.63 10.99 -3.04
C LEU A 125 -3.31 9.80 -3.74
N CYS A 126 -4.64 9.80 -3.85
CA CYS A 126 -5.36 8.79 -4.64
C CYS A 126 -4.93 8.76 -6.12
N ARG A 127 -4.70 9.91 -6.75
CA ARG A 127 -4.22 9.98 -8.14
C ARG A 127 -2.79 9.46 -8.28
N GLN A 128 -1.91 9.83 -7.35
CA GLN A 128 -0.50 9.38 -7.36
C GLN A 128 -0.37 7.86 -7.18
N LEU A 129 -1.30 7.26 -6.43
CA LEU A 129 -1.35 5.82 -6.15
C LEU A 129 -2.27 5.05 -7.11
N ALA A 130 -2.82 5.69 -8.14
CA ALA A 130 -3.74 5.05 -9.06
C ALA A 130 -3.08 3.82 -9.72
N GLY A 131 -3.75 2.67 -9.64
CA GLY A 131 -3.25 1.39 -10.16
C GLY A 131 -2.17 0.71 -9.31
N ARG A 132 -1.73 1.32 -8.19
CA ARG A 132 -0.63 0.83 -7.34
C ARG A 132 -0.94 0.86 -5.85
N ALA A 133 -2.23 0.91 -5.48
CA ALA A 133 -2.67 0.81 -4.10
C ALA A 133 -3.80 -0.20 -3.91
N ILE A 134 -3.69 -1.01 -2.86
CA ILE A 134 -4.73 -1.94 -2.43
C ILE A 134 -5.19 -1.54 -1.03
N ASN A 135 -6.51 -1.41 -0.87
CA ASN A 135 -7.14 -1.14 0.42
C ASN A 135 -7.90 -2.36 0.92
N ILE A 136 -7.95 -2.53 2.24
CA ILE A 136 -8.85 -3.48 2.88
C ILE A 136 -9.93 -2.74 3.67
N HIS A 137 -11.18 -2.92 3.24
CA HIS A 137 -12.35 -2.48 3.99
C HIS A 137 -12.87 -3.65 4.82
N HIS A 138 -13.31 -3.36 6.04
CA HIS A 138 -13.75 -4.37 7.01
C HIS A 138 -15.25 -4.66 6.93
N SER A 139 -15.83 -4.38 5.77
CA SER A 139 -17.23 -4.59 5.46
C SER A 139 -17.41 -4.89 3.98
N PHE A 140 -18.58 -5.38 3.61
CA PHE A 140 -18.95 -5.63 2.22
C PHE A 140 -19.33 -4.32 1.52
N LEU A 141 -18.65 -4.02 0.43
CA LEU A 141 -19.05 -2.98 -0.51
C LEU A 141 -20.13 -3.57 -1.45
N PRO A 142 -21.17 -2.81 -1.85
CA PRO A 142 -21.38 -1.37 -1.63
C PRO A 142 -22.16 -1.01 -0.35
N SER A 143 -22.66 -1.99 0.40
CA SER A 143 -23.71 -1.81 1.42
C SER A 143 -23.31 -0.99 2.65
N PHE A 144 -22.01 -0.86 2.94
CA PHE A 144 -21.53 -0.15 4.13
C PHE A 144 -20.39 0.80 3.77
N LYS A 145 -20.74 2.04 3.39
CA LYS A 145 -19.77 3.12 3.13
C LYS A 145 -19.59 3.96 4.39
N GLY A 146 -18.34 4.18 4.83
CA GLY A 146 -17.99 5.13 5.89
C GLY A 146 -17.46 4.50 7.19
N ALA A 147 -17.48 5.29 8.26
CA ALA A 147 -17.02 4.86 9.59
C ALA A 147 -18.08 3.98 10.30
N LYS A 148 -17.63 2.97 11.06
CA LYS A 148 -18.47 2.04 11.86
C LYS A 148 -19.42 1.10 11.08
N PRO A 149 -18.97 0.34 10.07
CA PRO A 149 -19.82 -0.61 9.36
C PRO A 149 -20.33 -1.77 10.24
N TYR A 150 -19.61 -2.15 11.32
CA TYR A 150 -20.13 -3.15 12.27
C TYR A 150 -21.43 -2.71 12.96
N TYR A 151 -21.64 -1.40 13.17
CA TYR A 151 -22.91 -0.89 13.69
C TYR A 151 -24.00 -0.86 12.62
N GLN A 152 -23.64 -0.70 11.34
CA GLN A 152 -24.61 -0.70 10.25
C GLN A 152 -25.11 -2.11 9.90
N ALA A 153 -24.36 -3.17 10.23
CA ALA A 153 -24.71 -4.55 9.87
C ALA A 153 -25.53 -5.29 10.94
N PHE A 154 -25.78 -4.68 12.11
CA PHE A 154 -26.52 -5.30 13.21
C PHE A 154 -28.00 -4.89 13.28
N ASP A 155 -28.40 -3.80 12.62
CA ASP A 155 -29.80 -3.37 12.48
C ASP A 155 -30.41 -3.80 11.13
#